data_AF-A0A2D5AXE9-F1
#
_entry.id   AF-A0A2D5AXE9-F1
#
_cell.length_a   1.000
_cell.length_b   1.000
_cell.length_c   1.000
_cell.angle_alpha   90.00
_cell.angle_beta   90.00
_cell.angle_gamma   90.00
#
_symmetry.space_group_name_H-M   'P 1'
#
loop_
_entity.id
_entity.type
_entity.pdbx_description
1 polymer ?
#
loop_
_entity_poly.entity_id
_entity_poly.type
_entity_poly.pdbx_seq_one_letter_code
_entity_poly.pdbx_strand_id
1 'polypeptide(L)'
;MLLRLLGRWRRKPREGPQLVLFSRPGCHLCEEMKDVLARAKVVPRFRLREVNIEEDPELLKRFERSIPVLEIAGRTAFKGRMSPADFRRKYARIVADSGPESSTD
;
A
#
# COMPACT_ATOMS: atom_id res chain seq x y z
N MET A 1 -17.10 42.90 -15.93
CA MET A 1 -15.64 43.07 -15.96
C MET A 1 -15.05 42.02 -15.02
N LEU A 2 -14.30 41.07 -15.59
CA LEU A 2 -13.74 39.86 -14.97
C LEU A 2 -12.85 40.16 -13.76
N LEU A 3 -12.93 39.31 -12.73
CA LEU A 3 -11.75 38.65 -12.15
C LEU A 3 -12.15 37.34 -11.48
N ARG A 4 -11.95 36.24 -12.22
CA ARG A 4 -11.62 34.91 -11.69
C ARG A 4 -10.44 35.04 -10.72
N LEU A 5 -10.22 34.03 -9.85
CA LEU A 5 -9.10 33.80 -8.89
C LEU A 5 -9.65 33.88 -7.44
N LEU A 6 -9.66 32.84 -6.61
CA LEU A 6 -8.59 31.92 -6.25
C LEU A 6 -9.19 30.62 -5.66
N GLY A 7 -9.47 29.62 -6.50
CA GLY A 7 -9.68 28.22 -6.07
C GLY A 7 -8.37 27.62 -5.57
N ARG A 8 -7.85 28.12 -4.46
CA ARG A 8 -6.49 27.90 -4.00
C ARG A 8 -6.53 27.43 -2.55
N TRP A 9 -5.88 26.30 -2.33
CA TRP A 9 -5.37 25.84 -1.03
C TRP A 9 -6.26 24.96 -0.14
N ARG A 10 -6.42 23.69 -0.54
CA ARG A 10 -6.02 22.59 0.33
C ARG A 10 -5.11 21.65 -0.47
N ARG A 11 -3.80 21.88 -0.43
CA ARG A 11 -2.86 20.78 -0.69
C ARG A 11 -3.14 19.75 0.41
N LYS A 12 -3.90 18.69 0.08
CA LYS A 12 -3.99 17.48 0.92
C LYS A 12 -2.55 17.10 1.26
N PRO A 13 -2.21 16.76 2.52
CA PRO A 13 -0.89 16.24 2.83
C PRO A 13 -0.61 15.13 1.80
N ARG A 14 0.57 15.15 1.16
CA ARG A 14 1.00 14.01 0.35
C ARG A 14 1.33 12.89 1.32
N GLU A 15 0.29 12.29 1.89
CA GLU A 15 0.38 11.08 2.67
C GLU A 15 1.08 10.06 1.76
N GLY A 16 2.10 9.34 2.25
CA GLY A 16 2.96 8.55 1.37
C GLY A 16 2.27 7.38 0.67
N PRO A 17 3.00 6.49 -0.02
CA PRO A 17 2.40 5.39 -0.78
C PRO A 17 1.40 4.55 0.03
N GLN A 18 0.26 4.20 -0.57
CA GLN A 18 -0.72 3.30 0.05
C GLN A 18 -0.26 1.86 -0.06
N LEU A 19 -0.34 1.14 1.05
CA LEU A 19 -0.20 -0.31 1.13
C LEU A 19 -1.55 -0.94 1.45
N VAL A 20 -1.84 -2.05 0.78
CA VAL A 20 -3.01 -2.89 1.09
C VAL A 20 -2.52 -4.29 1.43
N LEU A 21 -2.82 -4.74 2.65
CA LEU A 21 -2.57 -6.11 3.09
C LEU A 21 -3.89 -6.88 3.05
N PHE A 22 -3.98 -7.82 2.12
CA PHE A 22 -5.06 -8.80 2.11
C PHE A 22 -4.74 -9.90 3.13
N SER A 23 -5.61 -10.02 4.12
CA SER A 23 -5.48 -10.93 5.26
C SER A 23 -6.81 -11.61 5.56
N ARG A 24 -6.83 -12.40 6.64
CA ARG A 24 -8.03 -12.91 7.29
C ARG A 24 -7.82 -12.95 8.80
N PRO A 25 -8.88 -12.99 9.62
CA PRO A 25 -8.77 -13.16 11.06
C PRO A 25 -7.92 -14.39 11.44
N GLY A 26 -7.07 -14.23 12.46
CA GLY A 26 -6.23 -15.34 12.97
C GLY A 26 -5.06 -15.75 12.08
N CYS A 27 -4.73 -14.99 11.04
CA CYS A 27 -3.61 -15.30 10.14
C CYS A 27 -2.24 -14.94 10.75
N HIS A 28 -1.52 -15.92 11.33
CA HIS A 28 -0.18 -15.70 11.89
C HIS A 28 0.83 -15.11 10.90
N LEU A 29 0.82 -15.57 9.64
CA LEU A 29 1.71 -15.03 8.60
C LEU A 29 1.42 -13.56 8.27
N CYS A 30 0.17 -13.12 8.44
CA CYS A 30 -0.23 -11.74 8.22
C CYS A 30 0.32 -10.84 9.34
N GLU A 31 0.34 -11.32 10.59
CA GLU A 31 1.01 -10.65 11.70
C GLU A 31 2.54 -10.57 11.50
N GLU A 32 3.18 -11.67 11.07
CA GLU A 32 4.61 -11.67 10.72
C GLU A 32 4.93 -10.61 9.65
N MET A 33 4.07 -10.47 8.64
CA MET A 33 4.25 -9.45 7.60
C MET A 33 4.11 -8.02 8.16
N LYS A 34 3.13 -7.77 9.05
CA LYS A 34 2.96 -6.47 9.72
C LYS A 34 4.17 -6.10 10.57
N ASP A 35 4.76 -7.07 11.27
CA ASP A 35 6.01 -6.87 12.02
C ASP A 35 7.17 -6.48 11.10
N VAL A 36 7.29 -7.12 9.94
CA VAL A 36 8.30 -6.76 8.94
C VAL A 36 8.10 -5.33 8.44
N LEU A 37 6.86 -4.95 8.15
CA LEU A 37 6.51 -3.58 7.72
C LEU A 37 6.90 -2.54 8.78
N ALA A 38 6.60 -2.80 10.05
CA ALA A 38 6.94 -1.92 11.17
C ALA A 38 8.46 -1.76 11.34
N ARG A 39 9.23 -2.86 11.19
CA ARG A 39 10.69 -2.87 11.34
C ARG A 39 11.44 -2.27 10.15
N ALA A 40 10.82 -2.19 8.98
CA ALA A 40 11.49 -1.79 7.76
C ALA A 40 11.95 -0.32 7.74
N LYS A 41 11.29 0.57 8.49
CA LYS A 41 11.64 1.99 8.64
C LYS A 41 11.90 2.72 7.30
N VAL A 42 11.04 2.48 6.30
CA VAL A 42 11.15 3.10 4.96
C VAL A 42 10.80 4.58 4.95
N VAL A 43 11.36 5.31 3.97
CA VAL A 43 11.05 6.70 3.65
C VAL A 43 10.74 6.80 2.14
N PRO A 44 9.65 7.48 1.73
CA PRO A 44 8.60 8.08 2.58
C PRO A 44 7.88 7.02 3.43
N ARG A 45 7.21 7.46 4.51
CA ARG A 45 6.34 6.55 5.29
C ARG A 45 5.10 6.19 4.47
N PHE A 46 4.59 4.98 4.64
CA PHE A 46 3.38 4.51 3.97
C PHE A 46 2.14 4.61 4.86
N ARG A 47 0.95 4.48 4.24
CA ARG A 47 -0.30 4.16 4.93
C ARG A 47 -0.64 2.70 4.68
N LEU A 48 -0.87 1.92 5.73
CA LEU A 48 -1.29 0.52 5.62
C LEU A 48 -2.80 0.43 5.82
N ARG A 49 -3.49 -0.22 4.88
CA ARG A 49 -4.87 -0.68 5.03
C ARG A 49 -4.87 -2.20 5.06
N GLU A 50 -5.50 -2.79 6.06
CA GLU A 50 -5.75 -4.22 6.12
C GLU A 50 -7.15 -4.51 5.57
N VAL A 51 -7.28 -5.57 4.77
CA VAL A 51 -8.53 -5.97 4.12
C VAL A 51 -8.74 -7.46 4.39
N ASN A 52 -9.84 -7.78 5.08
CA ASN A 52 -10.27 -9.15 5.28
C ASN A 52 -10.85 -9.70 3.97
N ILE A 53 -10.23 -10.73 3.41
CA ILE A 53 -10.70 -11.34 2.17
C ILE A 53 -12.00 -12.13 2.33
N GLU A 54 -12.36 -12.53 3.56
CA GLU A 54 -13.57 -13.33 3.83
C GLU A 54 -14.86 -12.51 3.70
N GLU A 55 -14.75 -11.18 3.69
CA GLU A 55 -15.88 -10.25 3.54
C GLU A 55 -16.25 -9.98 2.07
N ASP A 56 -15.44 -10.44 1.11
CA ASP A 56 -15.66 -10.22 -0.32
C ASP A 56 -15.43 -11.53 -1.09
N PRO A 57 -16.47 -12.13 -1.70
CA PRO A 57 -16.36 -13.38 -2.45
C PRO A 57 -15.34 -13.34 -3.59
N GLU A 58 -15.14 -12.19 -4.23
CA GLU A 58 -14.16 -12.04 -5.32
C GLU A 58 -12.72 -12.04 -4.77
N LEU A 59 -12.49 -11.34 -3.66
CA LEU A 59 -11.19 -11.35 -2.98
C LEU A 59 -10.88 -12.73 -2.39
N LEU A 60 -11.86 -13.39 -1.78
CA LEU A 60 -11.72 -14.75 -1.27
C LEU A 60 -11.29 -15.68 -2.40
N LYS A 61 -12.05 -15.73 -3.50
CA LYS A 61 -11.72 -16.57 -4.67
C LYS A 61 -10.32 -16.28 -5.22
N ARG A 62 -9.90 -15.00 -5.21
CA ARG A 62 -8.61 -14.57 -5.76
C ARG A 62 -7.42 -14.89 -4.84
N PHE A 63 -7.60 -14.78 -3.53
CA PHE A 63 -6.48 -14.75 -2.58
C PHE A 63 -6.50 -15.82 -1.48
N GLU A 64 -7.55 -16.64 -1.38
CA GLU A 64 -7.71 -17.70 -0.36
C GLU A 64 -6.43 -18.51 -0.08
N ARG A 65 -5.70 -18.91 -1.13
CA ARG A 65 -4.49 -19.75 -1.04
C ARG A 65 -3.18 -18.97 -1.07
N SER A 66 -3.24 -17.64 -1.10
CA SER A 66 -2.08 -16.75 -1.32
C SER A 66 -1.86 -15.74 -0.20
N ILE A 67 -2.77 -15.63 0.77
CA ILE A 67 -2.60 -14.72 1.90
C ILE A 67 -1.39 -15.09 2.76
N PRO A 68 -0.67 -14.10 3.33
CA PRO A 68 -0.85 -12.66 3.14
C PRO A 68 -0.44 -12.18 1.73
N VAL A 69 -1.19 -11.23 1.17
CA VAL A 69 -0.82 -10.54 -0.07
C VAL A 69 -0.66 -9.05 0.20
N LEU A 70 0.50 -8.49 -0.14
CA LEU A 70 0.77 -7.06 0.02
C LEU A 70 0.80 -6.37 -1.34
N GLU A 71 -0.01 -5.33 -1.48
CA GLU A 71 0.06 -4.37 -2.57
C GLU A 71 0.73 -3.07 -2.12
N ILE A 72 1.51 -2.48 -3.01
CA ILE A 72 2.16 -1.17 -2.84
C ILE A 72 1.74 -0.30 -4.02
N ALA A 73 1.08 0.83 -3.75
CA ALA A 73 0.56 1.74 -4.77
C ALA A 73 -0.28 1.01 -5.85
N GLY A 74 -1.18 0.11 -5.42
CA GLY A 74 -2.05 -0.65 -6.31
C GLY A 74 -1.38 -1.82 -7.06
N ARG A 75 -0.11 -2.12 -6.77
CA ARG A 75 0.64 -3.22 -7.41
C ARG A 75 0.95 -4.31 -6.41
N THR A 76 0.58 -5.56 -6.71
CA THR A 76 0.97 -6.72 -5.88
C THR A 76 2.48 -6.86 -5.80
N ALA A 77 3.02 -6.66 -4.60
CA ALA A 77 4.45 -6.65 -4.34
C ALA A 77 4.92 -7.94 -3.66
N PHE A 78 4.14 -8.51 -2.74
CA PHE A 78 4.51 -9.73 -2.02
C PHE A 78 3.31 -10.66 -1.85
N LYS A 79 3.61 -11.95 -1.77
CA LYS A 79 2.69 -13.02 -1.36
C LYS A 79 3.46 -13.91 -0.37
N GLY A 80 2.84 -14.29 0.74
CA GLY A 80 3.49 -15.08 1.77
C GLY A 80 4.58 -14.31 2.52
N ARG A 81 5.68 -14.98 2.88
CA ARG A 81 6.74 -14.40 3.73
C ARG A 81 7.61 -13.38 2.98
N MET A 82 8.13 -12.41 3.72
CA MET A 82 9.11 -11.44 3.22
C MET A 82 10.08 -11.01 4.34
N SER A 83 11.27 -10.55 3.97
CA SER A 83 12.21 -9.93 4.92
C SER A 83 12.09 -8.40 4.91
N PRO A 84 12.53 -7.69 5.97
CA PRO A 84 12.60 -6.23 5.95
C PRO A 84 13.48 -5.67 4.83
N ALA A 85 14.55 -6.39 4.47
CA ALA A 85 15.45 -5.98 3.39
C ALA A 85 14.77 -6.09 2.01
N ASP A 86 14.04 -7.19 1.76
CA ASP A 86 13.29 -7.36 0.52
C ASP A 86 12.19 -6.32 0.37
N PHE A 87 11.46 -6.07 1.46
CA PHE A 87 10.45 -5.02 1.49
C PHE A 87 11.06 -3.65 1.18
N ARG A 88 12.14 -3.23 1.85
CA ARG A 88 12.81 -1.94 1.58
C ARG A 88 13.20 -1.79 0.11
N ARG A 89 13.85 -2.81 -0.46
CA ARG A 89 14.32 -2.80 -1.85
C ARG A 89 13.16 -2.66 -2.83
N LYS A 90 12.11 -3.47 -2.66
CA LYS A 90 10.95 -3.47 -3.57
C LYS A 90 10.09 -2.22 -3.40
N TYR A 91 9.94 -1.73 -2.18
CA TYR A 91 9.27 -0.47 -1.86
C TYR A 91 9.94 0.70 -2.56
N ALA A 92 11.25 0.88 -2.39
CA ALA A 92 11.99 1.97 -3.02
C ALA A 92 11.83 1.97 -4.55
N ARG A 93 11.92 0.79 -5.18
CA ARG A 93 11.70 0.65 -6.62
C ARG A 93 10.28 1.04 -7.03
N ILE A 94 9.26 0.45 -6.41
CA ILE A 94 7.86 0.74 -6.78
C ILE A 94 7.55 2.22 -6.57
N VAL A 95 8.00 2.82 -5.47
CA VAL A 95 7.71 4.22 -5.16
C VAL A 95 8.44 5.18 -6.09
N ALA A 96 9.66 4.86 -6.51
CA ALA A 96 10.36 5.61 -7.56
C ALA A 96 9.63 5.50 -8.90
N ASP A 97 9.23 4.28 -9.30
CA ASP A 97 8.50 4.02 -10.54
C ASP A 97 7.12 4.69 -10.57
N SER A 98 6.49 4.82 -9.40
CA SER A 98 5.13 5.38 -9.30
C SER A 98 5.09 6.87 -9.62
N GLY A 99 6.24 7.57 -9.56
CA GLY A 99 6.33 9.02 -9.72
C GLY A 99 5.40 9.79 -8.77
N PRO A 100 5.48 11.12 -8.68
CA PRO A 100 4.30 11.88 -8.32
C PRO A 100 3.38 11.80 -9.54
N GLU A 101 2.29 11.04 -9.45
CA GLU A 101 1.25 11.05 -10.49
C GLU A 101 0.89 12.50 -10.82
N SER A 102 1.32 12.90 -12.01
CA SER A 102 1.22 14.21 -12.60
C SER A 102 -0.20 14.37 -13.13
N SER A 103 -1.01 15.12 -12.40
CA SER A 103 -2.24 15.72 -12.91
C SER A 103 -1.84 16.80 -13.91
N THR A 104 -1.80 16.45 -15.20
CA THR A 104 -2.02 17.42 -16.28
C THR A 104 -3.49 17.29 -16.66
N ASP A 105 -4.33 18.16 -16.08
CA ASP A 105 -5.47 18.83 -16.73
C ASP A 105 -5.94 19.98 -15.81
#